data_AF-A0A2V7I185-F1
#
_entry.id   AF-A0A2V7I185-F1
#
_cell.length_a   1.000
_cell.length_b   1.000
_cell.length_c   1.000
_cell.angle_alpha   90.00
_cell.angle_beta   90.00
_cell.angle_gamma   90.00
#
_symmetry.space_group_name_H-M   'P 1'
#
loop_
_entity.id
_entity.type
_entity.pdbx_description
1 polymer ?
#
loop_
_entity_poly.entity_id
_entity_poly.type
_entity_poly.pdbx_seq_one_letter_code
_entity_poly.pdbx_strand_id
1 'polypeptide(L)' 'MGAKENALKIIQGLPDDCSTDDILAELFFKKQVDAGLVDVAEGRVVTHEELKARIAKWRSSAGR' A
#
# COMPACT_ATOMS: atom_id res chain seq x y z
N MET A 1 -14.64 2.44 14.31
CA MET A 1 -13.31 2.69 14.91
C MET A 1 -12.72 3.93 14.27
N GLY A 2 -12.19 4.83 15.07
CA GLY A 2 -11.54 6.04 14.56
C GLY A 2 -10.15 5.75 13.98
N ALA A 3 -9.62 6.68 13.18
CA ALA A 3 -8.27 6.55 12.59
C ALA A 3 -7.19 6.29 13.66
N LYS A 4 -7.29 6.96 14.82
CA LYS A 4 -6.40 6.77 15.97
C LYS A 4 -6.45 5.34 16.54
N GLU A 5 -7.64 4.78 16.70
CA GLU A 5 -7.82 3.43 17.26
C GLU A 5 -7.26 2.37 16.30
N ASN A 6 -7.48 2.54 15.00
CA ASN A 6 -6.92 1.63 13.99
C ASN A 6 -5.39 1.70 13.97
N ALA A 7 -4.80 2.91 14.03
CA ALA A 7 -3.35 3.07 14.09
C ALA A 7 -2.77 2.39 15.34
N LEU A 8 -3.40 2.54 16.50
CA LEU A 8 -2.97 1.89 17.73
C LEU A 8 -3.02 0.36 17.62
N LYS A 9 -4.07 -0.21 17.02
CA LYS A 9 -4.17 -1.66 16.81
C LYS A 9 -3.06 -2.20 15.91
N ILE A 10 -2.69 -1.46 14.88
CA ILE A 10 -1.59 -1.83 13.97
C ILE A 10 -0.27 -1.82 14.76
N ILE A 11 0.00 -0.74 15.49
CA ILE A 11 1.22 -0.59 16.30
C ILE A 11 1.31 -1.70 17.36
N GLN A 12 0.20 -2.04 18.02
CA GLN A 12 0.13 -3.11 19.02
C GLN A 12 0.36 -4.52 18.45
N GLY A 13 0.25 -4.69 17.13
CA GLY A 13 0.52 -5.96 16.45
C GLY A 13 1.97 -6.14 15.98
N LEU A 14 2.80 -5.09 16.09
CA LEU A 14 4.20 -5.14 15.67
C LEU A 14 5.10 -5.77 16.75
N PRO A 15 6.27 -6.30 16.38
CA PRO A 15 7.27 -6.75 17.33
C PRO A 15 7.71 -5.65 18.31
N ASP A 16 8.06 -6.01 19.55
CA ASP A 16 8.51 -5.06 20.56
C ASP A 16 9.83 -4.35 20.20
N ASP A 17 10.64 -4.96 19.33
CA ASP A 17 11.91 -4.42 18.83
C ASP A 17 11.76 -3.66 17.50
N CYS A 18 10.54 -3.41 17.04
CA CYS A 18 10.30 -2.66 15.81
C CYS A 18 10.78 -1.21 15.92
N SER A 19 11.29 -0.69 14.82
CA SER A 19 11.72 0.70 14.72
C SER A 19 10.53 1.61 14.39
N THR A 20 10.72 2.92 14.54
CA THR A 20 9.76 3.92 14.06
C THR A 20 9.52 3.79 12.56
N ASP A 21 10.52 3.41 11.78
CA ASP A 21 10.39 3.24 10.33
C ASP A 21 9.49 2.04 9.99
N ASP A 22 9.56 0.96 10.75
CA ASP A 22 8.66 -0.20 10.60
C ASP A 22 7.20 0.18 10.91
N ILE A 23 7.00 0.94 11.98
CA ILE A 23 5.67 1.48 12.34
C ILE A 23 5.11 2.32 11.18
N LEU A 24 5.91 3.23 10.64
CA LEU A 24 5.50 4.06 9.51
C LEU A 24 5.19 3.21 8.27
N ALA A 25 6.04 2.25 7.95
CA ALA A 25 5.86 1.35 6.81
C ALA A 25 4.52 0.60 6.90
N GLU A 26 4.19 0.05 8.07
CA GLU A 26 2.95 -0.70 8.27
C GLU A 26 1.71 0.21 8.16
N LEU A 27 1.78 1.42 8.73
CA LEU A 27 0.69 2.39 8.61
C LEU A 27 0.47 2.83 7.15
N PHE A 28 1.55 3.05 6.39
CA PHE A 28 1.46 3.39 4.98
C PHE A 28 0.98 2.21 4.14
N PHE A 29 1.40 0.99 4.46
CA PHE A 29 0.92 -0.21 3.80
C PHE A 29 -0.59 -0.35 3.98
N LYS A 30 -1.09 -0.26 5.22
CA LYS A 30 -2.52 -0.32 5.50
C LYS A 30 -3.31 0.74 4.74
N LYS A 31 -2.83 1.99 4.74
CA LYS A 31 -3.45 3.08 3.98
C LYS A 31 -3.53 2.79 2.48
N GLN A 32 -2.47 2.23 1.89
CA GLN A 32 -2.45 1.88 0.46
C GLN A 32 -3.40 0.74 0.13
N VAL A 33 -3.48 -0.28 0.99
CA VAL A 33 -4.44 -1.38 0.85
C VAL A 33 -5.88 -0.85 0.89
N ASP A 34 -6.20 -0.01 1.87
CA ASP A 34 -7.55 0.56 2.00
C ASP A 34 -7.93 1.42 0.78
N ALA A 35 -6.99 2.22 0.27
CA ALA A 35 -7.19 2.97 -0.97
C ALA A 35 -7.42 2.04 -2.18
N GLY A 36 -6.63 0.96 -2.29
CA GLY A 36 -6.80 -0.03 -3.36
C GLY A 36 -8.15 -0.76 -3.30
N LEU A 37 -8.67 -1.05 -2.09
CA LEU A 37 -10.00 -1.63 -1.94
C LEU A 37 -11.10 -0.69 -2.42
N VAL A 38 -10.97 0.62 -2.16
CA VAL A 38 -11.88 1.64 -2.68
C VAL A 38 -11.77 1.72 -4.21
N ASP A 39 -10.56 1.70 -4.77
CA ASP A 39 -10.35 1.68 -6.22
C ASP A 39 -11.04 0.48 -6.89
N VAL A 40 -10.95 -0.70 -6.28
CA VAL A 40 -11.64 -1.91 -6.76
C VAL A 40 -13.16 -1.73 -6.73
N ALA A 41 -13.70 -1.23 -5.61
CA ALA A 41 -15.15 -1.01 -5.47
C ALA A 41 -15.69 0.02 -6.48
N GLU A 42 -14.89 1.03 -6.81
CA GLU A 42 -15.25 2.09 -7.76
C GLU A 42 -14.86 1.75 -9.21
N GLY A 43 -14.37 0.54 -9.48
CA GLY A 43 -14.01 0.07 -10.82
C GLY A 43 -12.75 0.73 -11.40
N ARG A 44 -11.95 1.42 -10.59
CA ARG A 44 -10.64 1.99 -10.97
C ARG A 44 -9.56 0.91 -11.01
N VAL A 45 -9.82 -0.14 -11.78
CA VAL A 45 -8.93 -1.29 -11.97
C VAL A 45 -8.40 -1.30 -13.40
N VAL A 46 -7.28 -1.99 -13.59
CA VAL A 46 -6.68 -2.22 -14.91
C VAL A 46 -6.62 -3.71 -15.18
N THR A 47 -6.64 -4.07 -16.46
CA THR A 47 -6.46 -5.48 -16.84
C THR A 47 -5.02 -5.92 -16.60
N HIS A 48 -4.80 -7.23 -16.50
CA HIS A 48 -3.47 -7.81 -16.38
C HIS A 48 -2.53 -7.41 -17.54
N GLU A 49 -3.07 -7.39 -18.77
CA GLU A 49 -2.29 -6.99 -19.95
C GLU A 49 -1.92 -5.50 -19.93
N GLU A 50 -2.84 -4.64 -19.48
CA GLU A 50 -2.55 -3.22 -19.29
C GLU A 50 -1.48 -2.99 -18.22
N LEU A 51 -1.54 -3.71 -17.10
CA LEU A 51 -0.53 -3.67 -16.06
C LEU A 51 0.86 -4.08 -16.59
N LYS A 52 0.95 -5.17 -17.36
CA LYS A 52 2.21 -5.60 -17.99
C LYS A 52 2.79 -4.51 -18.90
N ALA A 53 1.96 -3.89 -19.72
CA ALA A 53 2.39 -2.81 -20.61
C ALA A 53 2.94 -1.60 -19.83
N ARG A 54 2.29 -1.22 -18.73
CA ARG A 54 2.75 -0.14 -17.83
C ARG A 54 4.10 -0.46 -17.20
N ILE A 55 4.29 -1.68 -16.68
CA ILE A 55 5.56 -2.12 -16.08
C ILE A 55 6.68 -2.14 -17.13
N ALA A 56 6.40 -2.63 -18.34
CA ALA A 56 7.36 -2.66 -19.43
C ALA A 56 7.82 -1.23 -19.81
N LYS A 57 6.88 -0.28 -19.89
CA LYS A 57 7.18 1.14 -20.15
C LYS A 57 8.03 1.74 -19.03
N TRP A 58 7.71 1.49 -17.76
CA TRP A 58 8.48 1.98 -16.62
C TRP A 58 9.93 1.50 -16.66
N ARG A 59 10.16 0.22 -16.96
CA ARG A 59 11.49 -0.37 -17.12
C ARG A 59 12.30 0.29 -18.25
N SER A 60 11.66 0.75 -19.31
CA SER A 60 12.34 1.48 -20.40
C SER A 60 12.58 2.96 -20.10
N SER A 61 11.81 3.57 -19.19
CA SER A 61 11.98 4.98 -18.78
C SER A 61 12.92 5.16 -17.58
N ALA A 62 13.09 4.13 -16.76
CA ALA A 62 14.11 4.09 -15.72
C ALA A 62 15.45 3.81 -16.40
N GLY A 63 16.11 4.86 -16.89
CA GLY A 63 17.35 4.81 -17.64
C GLY A 63 18.33 3.76 -17.09
N ARG A 64 18.47 2.68 -17.85
CA ARG A 64 19.70 1.89 -17.95
C ARG A 64 20.17 2.01 -19.38
#